data_AF-A0A8H6ZG53-F1
#
_entry.id   AF-A0A8H6ZG53-F1
#
_cell.length_a   1.000
_cell.length_b   1.000
_cell.length_c   1.000
_cell.angle_alpha   90.00
_cell.angle_beta   90.00
_cell.angle_gamma   90.00
#
_symmetry.space_group_name_H-M   'P 1'
#
loop_
_entity.id
_entity.type
_entity.pdbx_description
1 polymer ?
#
loop_
_entity_poly.entity_id
_entity_poly.type
_entity_poly.pdbx_seq_one_letter_code
_entity_poly.pdbx_strand_id
1 'polypeptide(L)'
;MVQLKNFGERELKRIKLEPSTESDFRTYLATTSKDERDAMQAIWTLRVWDQLNRLTQNTAEAWTPSAGLEKAARRNIYSLLLLPNVQLYAGTVGDIVLAAMRAVGTADLPDADSIHVDELITWLGEEVSQARYAIKRKIIDNARSNVADMAAELFSITHARYVPHTLGLYMRLALLRRHLGLKHSVNAFWGKVDDEMEEFRKGGSQAFVDLMEDIYEDDVRDFKDPSTTEHVLKSFSDPSFVCPQWLRELHKLAPQVKRLPKQKSKKRKRVVPEDDAGDDETPNNLSHHDENQIPEADDQLPESEEASGAGQELEES
;
A
#
# COMPACT_ATOMS: atom_id res chain seq x y z
N MET A 1 -38.05 -38.13 3.61
CA MET A 1 -37.20 -39.19 4.23
C MET A 1 -35.97 -39.53 3.39
N VAL A 2 -36.09 -39.67 2.06
CA VAL A 2 -34.99 -40.08 1.15
C VAL A 2 -33.90 -39.00 0.92
N GLN A 3 -34.24 -37.71 0.99
CA GLN A 3 -33.31 -36.63 0.58
C GLN A 3 -32.15 -36.37 1.56
N LEU A 4 -32.38 -36.42 2.88
CA LEU A 4 -31.36 -36.19 3.91
C LEU A 4 -30.41 -37.38 4.08
N LYS A 5 -30.93 -38.61 4.01
CA LYS A 5 -30.10 -39.83 4.04
C LYS A 5 -29.17 -39.89 2.83
N ASN A 6 -29.69 -39.57 1.64
CA ASN A 6 -28.90 -39.48 0.42
C ASN A 6 -27.91 -38.29 0.43
N PHE A 7 -28.17 -37.23 1.20
CA PHE A 7 -27.22 -36.12 1.37
C PHE A 7 -26.08 -36.52 2.34
N GLY A 8 -26.41 -37.10 3.50
CA GLY A 8 -25.42 -37.59 4.46
C GLY A 8 -24.47 -38.65 3.88
N GLU A 9 -25.00 -39.58 3.08
CA GLU A 9 -24.18 -40.58 2.38
C GLU A 9 -23.32 -40.00 1.25
N ARG A 10 -23.74 -38.88 0.64
CA ARG A 10 -22.95 -38.18 -0.39
C ARG A 10 -21.79 -37.39 0.21
N GLU A 11 -22.00 -36.74 1.35
CA GLU A 11 -20.95 -35.98 2.03
C GLU A 11 -19.95 -36.88 2.78
N LEU A 12 -20.40 -38.02 3.32
CA LEU A 12 -19.51 -39.06 3.87
C LEU A 12 -18.44 -39.51 2.86
N LYS A 13 -18.83 -39.71 1.60
CA LYS A 13 -17.91 -40.09 0.51
C LYS A 13 -16.89 -39.00 0.17
N ARG A 14 -17.15 -37.74 0.54
CA ARG A 14 -16.29 -36.59 0.26
C ARG A 14 -15.30 -36.29 1.38
N ILE A 15 -15.70 -36.46 2.63
CA ILE A 15 -14.95 -35.99 3.80
C ILE A 15 -13.86 -36.99 4.27
N LYS A 16 -13.86 -38.23 3.76
CA LYS A 16 -12.88 -39.30 4.11
C LYS A 16 -12.65 -39.42 5.63
N LEU A 17 -13.70 -39.83 6.33
CA LEU A 17 -13.61 -40.11 7.76
C LEU A 17 -12.89 -41.44 8.04
N GLU A 18 -12.35 -41.56 9.24
CA GLU A 18 -11.87 -42.85 9.76
C GLU A 18 -13.03 -43.88 9.78
N PRO A 19 -12.77 -45.17 9.49
CA PRO A 19 -13.84 -46.18 9.33
C PRO A 19 -14.75 -46.35 10.54
N SER A 20 -14.22 -46.21 11.76
CA SER A 20 -15.01 -46.25 13.00
C SER A 20 -16.01 -45.09 13.06
N THR A 21 -15.55 -43.89 12.72
CA THR A 21 -16.35 -42.66 12.73
C THR A 21 -17.41 -42.65 11.64
N GLU A 22 -17.11 -43.21 10.47
CA GLU A 22 -18.10 -43.41 9.40
C GLU A 22 -19.20 -44.40 9.82
N SER A 23 -18.83 -45.51 10.48
CA SER A 23 -19.78 -46.49 10.99
C SER A 23 -20.70 -45.89 12.06
N ASP A 24 -20.15 -45.12 12.99
CA ASP A 24 -20.91 -44.45 14.04
C ASP A 24 -21.89 -43.42 13.45
N PHE A 25 -21.46 -42.66 12.45
CA PHE A 25 -22.31 -41.67 11.78
C PHE A 25 -23.44 -42.33 10.96
N ARG A 26 -23.16 -43.45 10.28
CA ARG A 26 -24.20 -44.22 9.57
C ARG A 26 -25.23 -44.81 10.53
N THR A 27 -24.77 -45.30 11.69
CA THR A 27 -25.65 -45.82 12.75
C THR A 27 -26.55 -44.71 13.28
N TYR A 28 -25.97 -43.55 13.62
CA TYR A 28 -26.69 -42.35 14.02
C TYR A 28 -27.76 -41.91 13.01
N LEU A 29 -27.44 -41.90 11.71
CA LEU A 29 -28.43 -41.59 10.66
C LEU A 29 -29.58 -42.61 10.58
N ALA A 30 -29.34 -43.87 10.96
CA ALA A 30 -30.32 -44.94 10.88
C ALA A 30 -31.21 -45.04 12.13
N THR A 31 -30.68 -44.75 13.31
CA THR A 31 -31.35 -45.01 14.60
C THR A 31 -32.06 -43.81 15.20
N THR A 32 -31.66 -42.59 14.84
CA THR A 32 -32.20 -41.36 15.44
C THR A 32 -33.39 -40.85 14.62
N SER A 33 -34.41 -40.27 15.28
CA SER A 33 -35.55 -39.67 14.57
C SER A 33 -35.15 -38.39 13.82
N LYS A 34 -36.01 -37.90 12.92
CA LYS A 34 -35.72 -36.66 12.17
C LYS A 34 -35.61 -35.45 13.11
N ASP A 35 -36.56 -35.32 14.01
CA ASP A 35 -36.65 -34.17 14.91
C ASP A 35 -35.46 -34.12 15.88
N GLU A 36 -34.98 -35.28 16.34
CA GLU A 36 -33.76 -35.37 17.17
C GLU A 36 -32.50 -35.02 16.38
N ARG A 37 -32.39 -35.40 15.10
CA ARG A 37 -31.25 -35.01 14.25
C ARG A 37 -31.26 -33.50 13.97
N ASP A 38 -32.42 -32.94 13.67
CA ASP A 38 -32.59 -31.51 13.41
C ASP A 38 -32.27 -30.69 14.68
N ALA A 39 -32.72 -31.17 15.85
CA ALA A 39 -32.39 -30.58 17.15
C ALA A 39 -30.88 -30.67 17.46
N MET A 40 -30.23 -31.81 17.22
CA MET A 40 -28.78 -31.95 17.42
C MET A 40 -27.97 -31.10 16.45
N GLN A 41 -28.40 -30.97 15.18
CA GLN A 41 -27.76 -30.07 14.24
C GLN A 41 -27.89 -28.62 14.69
N ALA A 42 -29.05 -28.20 15.18
CA ALA A 42 -29.25 -26.87 15.74
C ALA A 42 -28.36 -26.63 16.98
N ILE A 43 -28.31 -27.57 17.92
CA ILE A 43 -27.43 -27.50 19.11
C ILE A 43 -25.95 -27.42 18.69
N TRP A 44 -25.52 -28.21 17.71
CA TRP A 44 -24.14 -28.20 17.26
C TRP A 44 -23.77 -26.92 16.52
N THR A 45 -24.69 -26.40 15.69
CA THR A 45 -24.55 -25.10 15.04
C THR A 45 -24.44 -23.98 16.08
N LEU A 46 -25.31 -23.98 17.08
CA LEU A 46 -25.29 -23.01 18.18
C LEU A 46 -24.02 -23.13 19.03
N ARG A 47 -23.51 -24.35 19.28
CA ARG A 47 -22.25 -24.56 20.00
C ARG A 47 -21.05 -24.09 19.21
N VAL A 48 -20.99 -24.37 17.91
CA VAL A 48 -19.94 -23.84 17.04
C VAL A 48 -20.02 -22.31 16.97
N TRP A 49 -21.23 -21.75 16.89
CA TRP A 49 -21.44 -20.30 16.89
C TRP A 49 -21.05 -19.66 18.23
N ASP A 50 -21.38 -20.28 19.36
CA ASP A 50 -20.96 -19.85 20.70
C ASP A 50 -19.44 -19.97 20.88
N GLN A 51 -18.81 -21.04 20.37
CA GLN A 51 -17.36 -21.15 20.36
C GLN A 51 -16.70 -20.09 19.48
N LEU A 52 -17.25 -19.83 18.29
CA LEU A 52 -16.76 -18.79 17.39
C LEU A 52 -16.90 -17.41 18.04
N ASN A 53 -18.06 -17.14 18.67
CA ASN A 53 -18.33 -15.90 19.39
C ASN A 53 -17.46 -15.75 20.63
N ARG A 54 -17.16 -16.81 21.37
CA ARG A 54 -16.21 -16.76 22.47
C ARG A 54 -14.80 -16.51 21.98
N LEU A 55 -14.41 -17.04 20.81
CA LEU A 55 -13.13 -16.72 20.19
C LEU A 55 -13.06 -15.27 19.67
N THR A 56 -14.17 -14.70 19.19
CA THR A 56 -14.24 -13.29 18.77
C THR A 56 -14.51 -12.30 19.91
N GLN A 57 -15.15 -12.72 21.00
CA GLN A 57 -15.35 -11.90 22.21
C GLN A 57 -14.14 -11.96 23.14
N ASN A 58 -13.40 -13.09 23.14
CA ASN A 58 -12.02 -13.15 23.58
C ASN A 58 -11.09 -12.68 22.46
N THR A 59 -11.39 -11.54 21.82
CA THR A 59 -10.31 -10.67 21.35
C THR A 59 -9.47 -10.37 22.59
N ALA A 60 -8.46 -11.21 22.81
CA ALA A 60 -7.19 -10.77 23.38
C ALA A 60 -6.92 -9.38 22.81
N GLU A 61 -6.62 -8.42 23.68
CA GLU A 61 -6.28 -7.05 23.26
C GLU A 61 -5.48 -7.13 21.96
N ALA A 62 -6.05 -6.60 20.88
CA ALA A 62 -5.45 -6.71 19.56
C ALA A 62 -4.00 -6.28 19.71
N TRP A 63 -3.07 -7.16 19.37
CA TRP A 63 -1.66 -6.88 19.59
C TRP A 63 -1.32 -5.62 18.81
N THR A 64 -0.75 -4.66 19.52
CA THR A 64 -0.34 -3.39 18.94
C THR A 64 1.16 -3.23 19.10
N PRO A 65 1.86 -2.78 18.05
CA PRO A 65 3.29 -2.50 18.15
C PRO A 65 3.55 -1.45 19.23
N SER A 66 4.64 -1.59 19.98
CA SER A 66 5.06 -0.57 20.94
C SER A 66 5.38 0.75 20.20
N ALA A 67 5.20 1.90 20.86
CA ALA A 67 5.50 3.19 20.24
C ALA A 67 6.96 3.29 19.72
N GLY A 68 7.90 2.60 20.38
CA GLY A 68 9.28 2.48 19.93
C GLY A 68 9.40 1.67 18.63
N LEU A 69 8.70 0.54 18.57
CA LEU A 69 8.62 -0.32 17.38
C LEU A 69 7.97 0.42 16.21
N GLU A 70 6.87 1.14 16.44
CA GLU A 70 6.19 1.94 15.42
C GLU A 70 7.13 2.99 14.82
N LYS A 71 7.83 3.74 15.67
CA LYS A 71 8.78 4.77 15.24
C LYS A 71 9.93 4.17 14.43
N ALA A 72 10.47 3.03 14.85
CA ALA A 72 11.52 2.33 14.12
C ALA A 72 11.01 1.83 12.76
N ALA A 73 9.83 1.22 12.73
CA ALA A 73 9.20 0.71 11.51
C ALA A 73 8.91 1.84 10.51
N ARG A 74 8.27 2.93 10.94
CA ARG A 74 8.00 4.10 10.09
C ARG A 74 9.28 4.67 9.50
N ARG A 75 10.31 4.89 10.33
CA ARG A 75 11.63 5.35 9.86
C ARG A 75 12.17 4.43 8.77
N ASN A 76 12.13 3.11 8.98
CA ASN A 76 12.64 2.14 8.03
C ASN A 76 11.81 2.10 6.73
N ILE A 77 10.48 2.18 6.81
CA ILE A 77 9.56 2.22 5.66
C ILE A 77 9.87 3.45 4.80
N TYR A 78 9.85 4.64 5.39
CA TYR A 78 10.11 5.87 4.63
C TYR A 78 11.51 5.91 4.04
N SER A 79 12.51 5.46 4.82
CA SER A 79 13.89 5.39 4.31
C SER A 79 13.97 4.43 3.13
N LEU A 80 13.41 3.23 3.24
CA LEU A 80 13.42 2.21 2.18
C LEU A 80 12.76 2.70 0.89
N LEU A 81 11.60 3.36 0.98
CA LEU A 81 10.89 3.90 -0.18
C LEU A 81 11.66 5.06 -0.86
N LEU A 82 12.59 5.70 -0.16
CA LEU A 82 13.42 6.78 -0.71
C LEU A 82 14.83 6.32 -1.09
N LEU A 83 15.18 5.04 -0.86
CA LEU A 83 16.49 4.52 -1.25
C LEU A 83 16.60 4.38 -2.78
N PRO A 84 17.75 4.76 -3.37
CA PRO A 84 17.93 4.70 -4.83
C PRO A 84 17.88 3.28 -5.39
N ASN A 85 18.22 2.28 -4.59
CA ASN A 85 18.30 0.89 -4.99
C ASN A 85 17.02 0.07 -4.70
N VAL A 86 15.93 0.72 -4.28
CA VAL A 86 14.63 0.07 -4.19
C VAL A 86 14.17 -0.37 -5.57
N GLN A 87 13.77 -1.63 -5.69
CA GLN A 87 13.35 -2.20 -6.98
C GLN A 87 11.89 -1.85 -7.31
N LEU A 88 11.03 -1.89 -6.29
CA LEU A 88 9.58 -1.71 -6.39
C LEU A 88 9.08 -0.95 -5.17
N TYR A 89 8.13 -0.05 -5.38
CA TYR A 89 7.45 0.69 -4.31
C TYR A 89 6.23 -0.06 -3.79
N ALA A 90 5.59 -0.90 -4.62
CA ALA A 90 4.59 -1.86 -4.19
C ALA A 90 5.20 -3.27 -4.09
N GLY A 91 4.64 -4.10 -3.21
CA GLY A 91 5.08 -5.49 -3.06
C GLY A 91 5.41 -5.85 -1.61
N THR A 92 6.45 -6.66 -1.43
CA THR A 92 6.90 -7.20 -0.14
C THR A 92 7.69 -6.18 0.71
N VAL A 93 7.35 -4.89 0.64
CA VAL A 93 8.07 -3.81 1.34
C VAL A 93 8.01 -4.02 2.86
N GLY A 94 6.84 -4.40 3.39
CA GLY A 94 6.67 -4.72 4.82
C GLY A 94 7.57 -5.87 5.27
N ASP A 95 7.67 -6.93 4.47
CA ASP A 95 8.54 -8.08 4.76
C ASP A 95 10.02 -7.68 4.80
N ILE A 96 10.44 -6.84 3.85
CA ILE A 96 11.82 -6.33 3.80
C ILE A 96 12.14 -5.45 5.01
N VAL A 97 11.20 -4.60 5.43
CA VAL A 97 11.36 -3.78 6.63
C VAL A 97 11.47 -4.67 7.87
N LEU A 98 10.59 -5.66 8.03
CA LEU A 98 10.65 -6.61 9.15
C LEU A 98 11.97 -7.37 9.19
N ALA A 99 12.45 -7.84 8.03
CA ALA A 99 13.75 -8.52 7.90
C ALA A 99 14.91 -7.60 8.32
N ALA A 100 14.90 -6.35 7.88
CA ALA A 100 15.92 -5.37 8.27
C ALA A 100 15.88 -5.07 9.78
N MET A 101 14.69 -4.93 10.36
CA MET A 101 14.52 -4.68 11.79
C MET A 101 15.02 -5.84 12.64
N ARG A 102 14.78 -7.08 12.21
CA ARG A 102 15.33 -8.29 12.85
C ARG A 102 16.85 -8.36 12.75
N ALA A 103 17.41 -8.07 11.58
CA ALA A 103 18.86 -8.10 11.36
C ALA A 103 19.64 -7.15 12.28
N VAL A 104 19.02 -6.05 12.69
CA VAL A 104 19.62 -5.03 13.57
C VAL A 104 19.27 -5.25 15.05
N GLY A 105 18.41 -6.23 15.36
CA GLY A 105 17.95 -6.49 16.73
C GLY A 105 17.06 -5.39 17.29
N THR A 106 16.08 -4.93 16.51
CA THR A 106 15.10 -3.94 16.98
C THR A 106 14.32 -4.50 18.18
N ALA A 107 14.22 -3.73 19.26
CA ALA A 107 13.47 -4.11 20.45
C ALA A 107 11.97 -4.33 20.15
N ASP A 108 11.32 -5.10 21.00
CA ASP A 108 9.87 -5.38 20.99
C ASP A 108 9.35 -6.07 19.72
N LEU A 109 10.24 -6.66 18.90
CA LEU A 109 9.82 -7.47 17.76
C LEU A 109 9.21 -8.80 18.25
N PRO A 110 8.07 -9.22 17.69
CA PRO A 110 7.53 -10.54 17.97
C PRO A 110 8.42 -11.64 17.39
N ASP A 111 8.54 -12.74 18.14
CA ASP A 111 9.26 -13.95 17.74
C ASP A 111 8.74 -14.48 16.40
N ALA A 112 9.63 -15.03 15.57
CA ALA A 112 9.30 -15.42 14.20
C ALA A 112 8.11 -16.38 14.07
N ASP A 113 7.89 -17.23 15.07
CA ASP A 113 6.84 -18.26 15.10
C ASP A 113 5.56 -17.79 15.83
N SER A 114 5.49 -16.52 16.22
CA SER A 114 4.33 -15.94 16.92
C SER A 114 3.24 -15.47 15.95
N ILE A 115 1.98 -15.63 16.35
CA ILE A 115 0.80 -15.08 15.65
C ILE A 115 0.92 -13.55 15.47
N HIS A 116 1.58 -12.87 16.41
CA HIS A 116 1.80 -11.43 16.38
C HIS A 116 2.69 -10.96 15.22
N VAL A 117 3.44 -11.87 14.59
CA VAL A 117 4.21 -11.54 13.37
C VAL A 117 3.29 -11.24 12.21
N ASP A 118 2.22 -12.01 12.02
CA ASP A 118 1.26 -11.79 10.93
C ASP A 118 0.47 -10.48 11.15
N GLU A 119 0.16 -10.16 12.41
CA GLU A 119 -0.44 -8.89 12.82
C GLU A 119 0.53 -7.72 12.52
N LEU A 120 1.81 -7.86 12.85
CA LEU A 120 2.84 -6.87 12.50
C LEU A 120 3.03 -6.71 10.99
N ILE A 121 3.03 -7.80 10.21
CA ILE A 121 3.17 -7.72 8.75
C ILE A 121 1.97 -6.99 8.14
N THR A 122 0.76 -7.28 8.64
CA THR A 122 -0.46 -6.55 8.23
C THR A 122 -0.34 -5.06 8.53
N TRP A 123 0.04 -4.71 9.77
CA TRP A 123 0.24 -3.32 10.19
C TRP A 123 1.32 -2.61 9.35
N LEU A 124 2.45 -3.27 9.07
CA LEU A 124 3.50 -2.76 8.19
C LEU A 124 2.97 -2.51 6.76
N GLY A 125 2.09 -3.37 6.25
CA GLY A 125 1.47 -3.18 4.93
C GLY A 125 0.56 -1.94 4.86
N GLU A 126 -0.18 -1.66 5.93
CA GLU A 126 -0.99 -0.45 6.06
C GLU A 126 -0.09 0.80 6.13
N GLU A 127 0.95 0.76 6.97
CA GLU A 127 1.92 1.85 7.12
C GLU A 127 2.70 2.13 5.84
N VAL A 128 3.07 1.09 5.07
CA VAL A 128 3.64 1.26 3.72
C VAL A 128 2.67 2.00 2.80
N SER A 129 1.38 1.72 2.89
CA SER A 129 0.37 2.39 2.09
C SER A 129 0.19 3.86 2.50
N GLN A 130 0.21 4.15 3.81
CA GLN A 130 0.20 5.51 4.33
C GLN A 130 1.47 6.29 3.93
N ALA A 131 2.65 5.68 4.05
CA ALA A 131 3.92 6.29 3.69
C ALA A 131 3.98 6.64 2.20
N ARG A 132 3.52 5.72 1.34
CA ARG A 132 3.34 5.99 -0.09
C ARG A 132 2.40 7.18 -0.33
N TYR A 133 1.25 7.22 0.31
CA TYR A 133 0.33 8.36 0.19
C TYR A 133 0.99 9.68 0.62
N ALA A 134 1.70 9.69 1.75
CA ALA A 134 2.40 10.87 2.27
C ALA A 134 3.50 11.36 1.31
N ILE A 135 4.33 10.45 0.79
CA ILE A 135 5.36 10.77 -0.21
C ILE A 135 4.70 11.38 -1.45
N LYS A 136 3.68 10.71 -2.01
CA LYS A 136 2.97 11.19 -3.20
C LYS A 136 2.41 12.59 -2.99
N ARG A 137 1.73 12.82 -1.87
CA ARG A 137 1.14 14.13 -1.54
C ARG A 137 2.21 15.21 -1.46
N LYS A 138 3.36 14.91 -0.91
CA LYS A 138 4.44 15.90 -0.75
C LYS A 138 5.17 16.25 -2.03
N ILE A 139 5.26 15.30 -2.96
CA ILE A 139 5.72 15.59 -4.32
C ILE A 139 4.72 16.53 -5.01
N ILE A 140 3.40 16.33 -4.81
CA ILE A 140 2.36 17.24 -5.33
C ILE A 140 2.47 18.64 -4.69
N ASP A 141 2.59 18.71 -3.37
CA ASP A 141 2.70 19.98 -2.64
C ASP A 141 3.95 20.79 -3.08
N ASN A 142 5.00 20.10 -3.56
CA ASN A 142 6.26 20.67 -4.04
C ASN A 142 6.44 20.56 -5.55
N ALA A 143 5.36 20.44 -6.33
CA ALA A 143 5.45 20.12 -7.76
C ALA A 143 6.22 21.15 -8.59
N ARG A 144 6.38 22.39 -8.09
CA ARG A 144 7.11 23.47 -8.77
C ARG A 144 8.52 23.71 -8.22
N SER A 145 8.88 23.04 -7.12
CA SER A 145 10.20 23.16 -6.51
C SER A 145 11.21 22.32 -7.28
N ASN A 146 12.49 22.70 -7.24
CA ASN A 146 13.54 21.81 -7.72
C ASN A 146 13.55 20.51 -6.86
N VAL A 147 14.19 19.48 -7.38
CA VAL A 147 14.20 18.15 -6.74
C VAL A 147 14.95 18.08 -5.41
N ALA A 148 15.92 18.97 -5.17
CA ALA A 148 16.65 19.01 -3.90
C ALA A 148 15.78 19.56 -2.76
N ASP A 149 15.06 20.67 -3.00
CA ASP A 149 14.14 21.26 -2.05
C ASP A 149 12.98 20.29 -1.76
N MET A 150 12.47 19.61 -2.79
CA MET A 150 11.47 18.55 -2.63
C MET A 150 11.96 17.40 -1.73
N ALA A 151 13.23 16.99 -1.89
CA ALA A 151 13.82 15.96 -1.04
C ALA A 151 13.93 16.43 0.42
N ALA A 152 14.34 17.68 0.65
CA ALA A 152 14.43 18.26 1.98
C ALA A 152 13.07 18.32 2.68
N GLU A 153 12.02 18.71 1.95
CA GLU A 153 10.63 18.71 2.42
C GLU A 153 10.09 17.30 2.72
N LEU A 154 10.51 16.30 1.94
CA LEU A 154 10.20 14.90 2.25
C LEU A 154 10.92 14.45 3.54
N PHE A 155 12.15 14.89 3.79
CA PHE A 155 12.89 14.48 5.00
C PHE A 155 12.35 15.10 6.28
N SER A 156 11.78 16.31 6.23
CA SER A 156 11.25 17.01 7.39
C SER A 156 10.09 16.26 8.06
N ILE A 157 9.23 15.61 7.26
CA ILE A 157 8.01 14.92 7.74
C ILE A 157 8.19 13.42 7.98
N THR A 158 9.10 12.77 7.25
CA THR A 158 9.13 11.30 7.17
C THR A 158 10.04 10.67 8.23
N HIS A 159 10.70 11.50 9.05
CA HIS A 159 11.84 11.09 9.88
C HIS A 159 12.96 10.39 9.09
N ALA A 160 12.96 10.49 7.75
CA ALA A 160 13.95 9.90 6.85
C ALA A 160 15.19 10.79 6.66
N ARG A 161 15.45 11.71 7.59
CA ARG A 161 16.63 12.61 7.63
C ARG A 161 18.00 11.91 7.51
N TYR A 162 18.02 10.59 7.56
CA TYR A 162 19.21 9.76 7.47
C TYR A 162 19.49 9.29 6.03
N VAL A 163 18.54 9.44 5.10
CA VAL A 163 18.78 9.17 3.69
C VAL A 163 19.59 10.34 3.12
N PRO A 164 20.78 10.10 2.55
CA PRO A 164 21.59 11.17 1.98
C PRO A 164 20.96 11.72 0.70
N HIS A 165 21.12 13.03 0.48
CA HIS A 165 20.83 13.71 -0.78
C HIS A 165 21.77 13.19 -1.87
N THR A 166 21.39 12.14 -2.57
CA THR A 166 22.20 11.51 -3.63
C THR A 166 21.57 11.79 -4.99
N LEU A 167 22.37 11.74 -6.06
CA LEU A 167 21.85 11.83 -7.42
C LEU A 167 20.79 10.75 -7.69
N GLY A 168 21.03 9.52 -7.21
CA GLY A 168 20.07 8.43 -7.34
C GLY A 168 18.73 8.70 -6.64
N LEU A 169 18.72 9.38 -5.49
CA LEU A 169 17.47 9.83 -4.86
C LEU A 169 16.75 10.85 -5.76
N TYR A 170 17.48 11.83 -6.29
CA TYR A 170 16.88 12.87 -7.13
C TYR A 170 16.29 12.29 -8.41
N MET A 171 16.99 11.36 -9.07
CA MET A 171 16.45 10.61 -10.20
C MET A 171 15.14 9.88 -9.86
N ARG A 172 15.05 9.28 -8.67
CA ARG A 172 13.82 8.62 -8.21
C ARG A 172 12.68 9.61 -8.02
N LEU A 173 12.96 10.77 -7.42
CA LEU A 173 11.95 11.81 -7.22
C LEU A 173 11.48 12.43 -8.54
N ALA A 174 12.38 12.65 -9.49
CA ALA A 174 12.07 13.09 -10.86
C ALA A 174 11.14 12.08 -11.57
N LEU A 175 11.45 10.78 -11.50
CA LEU A 175 10.57 9.73 -12.03
C LEU A 175 9.16 9.80 -11.39
N LEU A 176 9.09 9.87 -10.05
CA LEU A 176 7.80 9.96 -9.35
C LEU A 176 7.01 11.22 -9.75
N ARG A 177 7.67 12.37 -9.91
CA ARG A 177 7.06 13.62 -10.36
C ARG A 177 6.54 13.50 -11.79
N ARG A 178 7.31 12.92 -12.71
CA ARG A 178 6.87 12.63 -14.09
C ARG A 178 5.60 11.79 -14.11
N HIS A 179 5.52 10.72 -13.30
CA HIS A 179 4.31 9.90 -13.22
C HIS A 179 3.10 10.64 -12.65
N LEU A 180 3.28 11.68 -11.82
CA LEU A 180 2.16 12.51 -11.36
C LEU A 180 1.58 13.34 -12.49
N GLY A 181 2.42 13.83 -13.41
CA GLY A 181 1.99 14.54 -14.62
C GLY A 181 1.12 13.70 -15.55
N LEU A 182 1.28 12.37 -15.54
CA LEU A 182 0.51 11.43 -16.38
C LEU A 182 -0.93 11.16 -15.89
N LYS A 183 -1.35 11.75 -14.76
CA LYS A 183 -2.73 11.66 -14.23
C LYS A 183 -3.30 10.24 -14.17
N HIS A 184 -2.50 9.27 -13.69
CA HIS A 184 -2.96 7.90 -13.45
C HIS A 184 -4.19 7.87 -12.53
N SER A 185 -5.02 6.83 -12.65
CA SER A 185 -6.10 6.60 -11.67
C SER A 185 -5.51 6.48 -10.26
N VAL A 186 -6.29 6.87 -9.25
CA VAL A 186 -5.83 7.03 -7.85
C VAL A 186 -5.04 5.82 -7.36
N ASN A 187 -5.51 4.60 -7.68
CA ASN A 187 -4.94 3.34 -7.23
C ASN A 187 -3.86 2.77 -8.17
N ALA A 188 -3.66 3.32 -9.37
CA ALA A 188 -2.73 2.79 -10.36
C ALA A 188 -1.32 3.39 -10.27
N PHE A 189 -1.17 4.58 -9.68
CA PHE A 189 0.08 5.34 -9.66
C PHE A 189 1.32 4.49 -9.33
N TRP A 190 1.35 3.85 -8.16
CA TRP A 190 2.50 3.05 -7.72
C TRP A 190 2.75 1.83 -8.59
N GLY A 191 1.68 1.16 -9.04
CA GLY A 191 1.81 0.03 -9.96
C GLY A 191 2.42 0.44 -11.29
N LYS A 192 2.10 1.65 -11.80
CA LYS A 192 2.65 2.17 -13.05
C LYS A 192 4.11 2.57 -12.93
N VAL A 193 4.50 3.17 -11.81
CA VAL A 193 5.92 3.44 -11.51
C VAL A 193 6.70 2.12 -11.47
N ASP A 194 6.17 1.11 -10.79
CA ASP A 194 6.81 -0.21 -10.71
C ASP A 194 6.91 -0.92 -12.07
N ASP A 195 5.86 -0.84 -12.89
CA ASP A 195 5.85 -1.37 -14.26
C ASP A 195 6.95 -0.71 -15.13
N GLU A 196 7.10 0.61 -15.08
CA GLU A 196 8.10 1.35 -15.86
C GLU A 196 9.52 1.07 -15.36
N MET A 197 9.75 1.03 -14.05
CA MET A 197 11.06 0.66 -13.49
C MET A 197 11.48 -0.77 -13.86
N GLU A 198 10.55 -1.73 -13.87
CA GLU A 198 10.84 -3.08 -14.34
C GLU A 198 11.17 -3.12 -15.82
N GLU A 199 10.47 -2.35 -16.65
CA GLU A 199 10.73 -2.26 -18.09
C GLU A 199 12.14 -1.71 -18.36
N PHE A 200 12.51 -0.60 -17.70
CA PHE A 200 13.85 -0.01 -17.85
C PHE A 200 14.97 -1.01 -17.52
N ARG A 201 14.76 -1.86 -16.51
CA ARG A 201 15.76 -2.86 -16.11
C ARG A 201 15.93 -4.00 -17.12
N LYS A 202 14.95 -4.24 -18.00
CA LYS A 202 15.11 -5.24 -19.08
C LYS A 202 16.21 -4.86 -20.07
N GLY A 203 16.52 -3.57 -20.20
CA GLY A 203 17.65 -3.06 -20.98
C GLY A 203 19.03 -3.30 -20.34
N GLY A 204 19.09 -3.81 -19.11
CA GLY A 204 20.32 -3.97 -18.34
C GLY A 204 20.67 -2.74 -17.48
N SER A 205 21.71 -2.87 -16.67
CA SER A 205 22.06 -1.86 -15.65
C SER A 205 22.47 -0.51 -16.24
N GLN A 206 23.23 -0.48 -17.34
CA GLN A 206 23.67 0.77 -17.95
C GLN A 206 22.48 1.52 -18.56
N ALA A 207 21.70 0.85 -19.42
CA ALA A 207 20.51 1.44 -20.02
C ALA A 207 19.49 1.93 -18.96
N PHE A 208 19.38 1.23 -17.83
CA PHE A 208 18.58 1.69 -16.70
C PHE A 208 19.10 3.00 -16.11
N VAL A 209 20.42 3.14 -15.94
CA VAL A 209 21.03 4.39 -15.44
C VAL A 209 20.83 5.51 -16.44
N ASP A 210 21.12 5.27 -17.72
CA ASP A 210 20.98 6.27 -18.79
C ASP A 210 19.53 6.81 -18.84
N LEU A 211 18.52 5.92 -18.79
CA LEU A 211 17.11 6.33 -18.76
C LEU A 211 16.72 7.13 -17.51
N MET A 212 17.29 6.82 -16.35
CA MET A 212 17.04 7.57 -15.12
C MET A 212 17.76 8.93 -15.14
N GLU A 213 18.93 9.01 -15.79
CA GLU A 213 19.65 10.26 -16.08
C GLU A 213 18.84 11.16 -17.00
N ASP A 214 18.35 10.65 -18.13
CA ASP A 214 17.50 11.40 -19.06
C ASP A 214 16.27 12.01 -18.35
N ILE A 215 15.58 11.21 -17.52
CA ILE A 215 14.42 11.68 -16.74
C ILE A 215 14.79 12.78 -15.76
N TYR A 216 15.96 12.66 -15.13
CA TYR A 216 16.46 13.68 -14.21
C TYR A 216 16.85 14.97 -14.93
N GLU A 217 17.52 14.88 -16.08
CA GLU A 217 17.89 16.04 -16.90
C GLU A 217 16.66 16.80 -17.41
N ASP A 218 15.62 16.06 -17.84
CA ASP A 218 14.33 16.65 -18.19
C ASP A 218 13.69 17.38 -16.99
N ASP A 219 13.71 16.78 -15.79
CA ASP A 219 13.19 17.42 -14.57
C ASP A 219 13.98 18.68 -14.18
N VAL A 220 15.31 18.65 -14.31
CA VAL A 220 16.18 19.81 -14.06
C VAL A 220 15.88 20.94 -15.04
N ARG A 221 15.66 20.63 -16.32
CA ARG A 221 15.31 21.63 -17.34
C ARG A 221 13.98 22.32 -17.01
N ASP A 222 13.01 21.56 -16.52
CA ASP A 222 11.65 22.05 -16.26
C ASP A 222 11.51 22.75 -14.89
N PHE A 223 12.28 22.33 -13.88
CA PHE A 223 12.12 22.74 -12.47
C PHE A 223 13.37 23.35 -11.81
N LYS A 224 14.39 23.68 -12.60
CA LYS A 224 15.68 24.28 -12.20
C LYS A 224 16.67 23.28 -11.58
N ASP A 225 17.95 23.61 -11.72
CA ASP A 225 19.08 22.80 -11.27
C ASP A 225 19.24 22.83 -9.73
N PRO A 226 19.25 21.66 -9.05
CA PRO A 226 19.51 21.56 -7.62
C PRO A 226 20.91 22.06 -7.19
N SER A 227 21.87 22.23 -8.10
CA SER A 227 23.18 22.82 -7.81
C SER A 227 23.10 24.27 -7.28
N THR A 228 21.94 24.91 -7.48
CA THR A 228 21.64 26.26 -6.97
C THR A 228 21.14 26.28 -5.52
N THR A 229 20.95 25.11 -4.90
CA THR A 229 20.45 24.96 -3.52
C THR A 229 21.58 24.72 -2.52
N GLU A 230 21.31 24.99 -1.24
CA GLU A 230 22.24 24.68 -0.14
C GLU A 230 22.41 23.16 0.10
N HIS A 231 21.61 22.32 -0.57
CA HIS A 231 21.59 20.88 -0.40
C HIS A 231 22.69 20.20 -1.22
N VAL A 232 23.89 20.10 -0.64
CA VAL A 232 25.05 19.44 -1.27
C VAL A 232 24.76 17.95 -1.51
N LEU A 233 24.96 17.51 -2.76
CA LEU A 233 24.94 16.10 -3.13
C LEU A 233 25.97 15.32 -2.32
N LYS A 234 25.49 14.35 -1.54
CA LYS A 234 26.30 13.40 -0.79
C LYS A 234 26.40 12.10 -1.56
N SER A 235 27.56 11.46 -1.49
CA SER A 235 27.71 10.08 -1.94
C SER A 235 27.54 9.13 -0.76
N PHE A 236 26.95 7.96 -0.97
CA PHE A 236 27.02 6.86 0.02
C PHE A 236 28.46 6.39 0.28
N SER A 237 29.37 6.71 -0.64
CA SER A 237 30.81 6.44 -0.54
C SER A 237 31.58 7.60 0.10
N ASP A 238 30.91 8.67 0.52
CA ASP A 238 31.54 9.82 1.18
C ASP A 238 32.11 9.38 2.54
N PRO A 239 33.42 9.50 2.78
CA PRO A 239 34.05 9.12 4.04
C PRO A 239 33.48 9.85 5.26
N SER A 240 32.90 11.05 5.06
CA SER A 240 32.28 11.84 6.11
C SER A 240 30.88 11.34 6.51
N PHE A 241 30.23 10.54 5.67
CA PHE A 241 28.91 9.99 5.93
C PHE A 241 29.00 8.65 6.67
N VAL A 242 28.79 8.69 8.00
CA VAL A 242 28.68 7.48 8.80
C VAL A 242 27.27 6.88 8.65
N CYS A 243 27.12 5.96 7.69
CA CYS A 243 25.85 5.28 7.44
C CYS A 243 25.44 4.39 8.64
N PRO A 244 24.33 4.67 9.34
CA PRO A 244 23.87 3.87 10.46
C PRO A 244 23.68 2.40 10.08
N GLN A 245 23.94 1.48 11.01
CA GLN A 245 23.83 0.03 10.75
C GLN A 245 22.46 -0.36 10.19
N TRP A 246 21.37 0.20 10.73
CA TRP A 246 20.02 -0.08 10.25
C TRP A 246 19.79 0.36 8.80
N LEU A 247 20.38 1.48 8.38
CA LEU A 247 20.26 1.98 7.01
C LEU A 247 21.11 1.13 6.05
N ARG A 248 22.26 0.62 6.50
CA ARG A 248 23.08 -0.34 5.74
C ARG A 248 22.32 -1.64 5.47
N GLU A 249 21.65 -2.19 6.47
CA GLU A 249 20.83 -3.41 6.29
C GLU A 249 19.64 -3.15 5.35
N LEU A 250 18.97 -2.01 5.47
CA LEU A 250 17.93 -1.62 4.51
C LEU A 250 18.48 -1.53 3.09
N HIS A 251 19.62 -0.86 2.89
CA HIS A 251 20.25 -0.74 1.57
C HIS A 251 20.61 -2.11 1.00
N LYS A 252 21.10 -3.05 1.82
CA LYS A 252 21.39 -4.42 1.39
C LYS A 252 20.14 -5.20 0.96
N LEU A 253 19.01 -4.98 1.64
CA LEU A 253 17.77 -5.72 1.41
C LEU A 253 16.83 -5.05 0.40
N ALA A 254 16.97 -3.74 0.14
CA ALA A 254 16.12 -2.98 -0.78
C ALA A 254 15.98 -3.59 -2.20
N PRO A 255 17.04 -4.20 -2.79
CA PRO A 255 16.91 -4.88 -4.08
C PRO A 255 16.08 -6.17 -4.04
N GLN A 256 15.67 -6.64 -2.87
CA GLN A 256 14.93 -7.90 -2.69
C GLN A 256 13.42 -7.69 -2.60
N VAL A 257 12.92 -6.45 -2.70
CA VAL A 257 11.47 -6.20 -2.76
C VAL A 257 10.90 -6.88 -4.01
N LYS A 258 9.91 -7.75 -3.83
CA LYS A 258 9.26 -8.52 -4.89
C LYS A 258 7.81 -8.10 -5.03
N ARG A 259 7.25 -8.27 -6.24
CA ARG A 259 5.80 -8.14 -6.44
C ARG A 259 5.07 -9.18 -5.62
N LEU A 260 3.99 -8.73 -4.97
CA LEU A 260 3.03 -9.66 -4.38
C LEU A 260 2.30 -10.39 -5.51
N PRO A 261 2.02 -11.70 -5.34
CA PRO A 261 1.21 -12.44 -6.30
C PRO A 261 -0.14 -11.73 -6.43
N LYS A 262 -0.61 -11.53 -7.67
CA LYS A 262 -1.95 -10.99 -7.93
C LYS A 262 -2.96 -11.89 -7.23
N GLN A 263 -3.52 -11.45 -6.10
CA GLN A 263 -4.64 -12.14 -5.49
C GLN A 263 -5.76 -12.10 -6.53
N LYS A 264 -6.10 -13.26 -7.09
CA LYS A 264 -7.26 -13.42 -7.95
C LYS A 264 -8.44 -12.98 -7.09
N SER A 265 -8.98 -11.80 -7.35
CA SER A 265 -10.16 -11.31 -6.67
C SER A 265 -11.23 -12.38 -6.84
N LYS A 266 -11.59 -13.06 -5.75
CA LYS A 266 -12.77 -13.91 -5.74
C LYS A 266 -13.93 -12.99 -6.09
N LYS A 267 -14.43 -13.09 -7.33
CA LYS A 267 -15.66 -12.42 -7.76
C LYS A 267 -16.69 -12.68 -6.66
N ARG A 268 -17.02 -11.65 -5.87
CA ARG A 268 -18.18 -11.70 -4.99
C ARG A 268 -19.36 -11.96 -5.91
N LYS A 269 -19.93 -13.16 -5.84
CA LYS A 269 -21.15 -13.51 -6.56
C LYS A 269 -22.24 -12.64 -5.92
N ARG A 270 -22.61 -11.55 -6.60
CA ARG A 270 -23.74 -10.71 -6.22
C ARG A 270 -24.95 -11.65 -6.16
N VAL A 271 -25.47 -11.89 -4.96
CA VAL A 271 -26.75 -12.56 -4.79
C VAL A 271 -27.77 -11.55 -5.30
N VAL A 272 -28.32 -11.85 -6.47
CA VAL A 272 -29.51 -11.18 -6.99
C VAL A 272 -30.67 -11.71 -6.14
N PRO A 273 -31.41 -10.85 -5.43
CA PRO A 273 -32.67 -11.27 -4.83
C PRO A 273 -33.61 -11.68 -5.97
N GLU A 274 -34.10 -12.91 -5.95
CA GLU A 274 -35.22 -13.31 -6.81
C GLU A 274 -36.48 -12.66 -6.23
N ASP A 275 -37.08 -11.78 -7.02
CA ASP A 275 -38.39 -11.17 -6.77
C ASP A 275 -39.48 -12.24 -6.83
N ASP A 276 -40.40 -12.19 -5.86
CA ASP A 276 -41.70 -12.88 -5.92
C ASP A 276 -42.82 -11.83 -6.08
N ALA A 277 -43.84 -12.23 -6.82
CA ALA A 277 -44.72 -11.43 -7.67
C ALA A 277 -45.74 -10.48 -6.99
N GLY A 278 -46.19 -9.49 -7.75
CA GLY A 278 -47.47 -8.79 -7.50
C GLY A 278 -47.73 -7.59 -8.42
N ASP A 279 -48.59 -7.78 -9.43
CA ASP A 279 -49.24 -6.81 -10.34
C ASP A 279 -49.61 -5.44 -9.73
N ASP A 280 -49.51 -4.35 -10.51
CA ASP A 280 -50.66 -3.74 -11.24
C ASP A 280 -50.26 -2.41 -11.94
N GLU A 281 -51.00 -2.07 -12.99
CA GLU A 281 -50.74 -1.08 -14.04
C GLU A 281 -50.68 0.41 -13.61
N THR A 282 -49.88 1.23 -14.31
CA THR A 282 -50.37 2.31 -15.22
C THR A 282 -49.22 3.15 -15.82
N PRO A 283 -49.39 3.71 -17.05
CA PRO A 283 -48.36 4.49 -17.73
C PRO A 283 -48.62 6.01 -17.67
N ASN A 284 -47.60 6.84 -17.41
CA ASN A 284 -47.48 8.15 -18.05
C ASN A 284 -46.11 8.84 -17.85
N ASN A 285 -45.49 9.17 -18.99
CA ASN A 285 -44.70 10.35 -19.33
C ASN A 285 -44.45 11.45 -18.27
N LEU A 286 -43.17 11.82 -18.03
CA LEU A 286 -42.55 13.10 -18.42
C LEU A 286 -41.18 13.40 -17.73
N SER A 287 -40.32 14.03 -18.54
CA SER A 287 -39.30 15.06 -18.26
C SER A 287 -38.03 14.77 -17.44
N HIS A 288 -36.92 14.97 -18.16
CA HIS A 288 -35.63 15.55 -17.79
C HIS A 288 -35.55 16.39 -16.49
N HIS A 289 -34.54 16.07 -15.68
CA HIS A 289 -33.57 16.98 -15.02
C HIS A 289 -32.55 16.06 -14.32
N ASP A 290 -31.31 15.84 -14.78
CA ASP A 290 -30.12 16.72 -14.74
C ASP A 290 -29.93 17.48 -13.43
N GLU A 291 -29.03 16.97 -12.57
CA GLU A 291 -28.31 17.71 -11.52
C GLU A 291 -27.22 16.81 -10.89
N ASN A 292 -25.97 16.96 -11.34
CA ASN A 292 -24.78 17.11 -10.49
C ASN A 292 -23.52 17.21 -11.38
N GLN A 293 -23.42 18.34 -12.07
CA GLN A 293 -22.14 18.89 -12.50
C GLN A 293 -21.57 19.70 -11.33
N ILE A 294 -20.33 19.40 -10.93
CA ILE A 294 -19.52 20.30 -10.09
C ILE A 294 -18.49 20.97 -11.00
N PRO A 295 -18.23 22.27 -10.86
CA PRO A 295 -17.77 23.13 -11.95
C PRO A 295 -16.27 23.00 -12.25
N GLU A 296 -15.95 23.10 -13.53
CA GLU A 296 -14.62 23.47 -14.02
C GLU A 296 -14.27 24.89 -13.53
N ALA A 297 -13.11 25.03 -12.90
CA ALA A 297 -12.55 26.34 -12.60
C ALA A 297 -11.75 26.80 -13.83
N ASP A 298 -12.30 27.80 -14.52
CA ASP A 298 -11.61 28.64 -15.50
C ASP A 298 -10.57 29.52 -14.79
N ASP A 299 -9.29 29.20 -14.96
CA ASP A 299 -8.20 30.14 -14.67
C ASP A 299 -7.94 30.99 -15.93
N GLN A 300 -8.70 32.09 -16.04
CA GLN A 300 -8.32 33.21 -16.91
C GLN A 300 -7.20 34.00 -16.24
N LEU A 301 -6.03 33.99 -16.88
CA LEU A 301 -4.94 34.92 -16.60
C LEU A 301 -5.39 36.36 -16.94
N PRO A 302 -5.27 37.33 -16.03
CA PRO A 302 -5.30 38.73 -16.43
C PRO A 302 -3.94 39.14 -17.00
N GLU A 303 -4.02 39.81 -18.14
CA GLU A 303 -2.95 40.45 -18.89
C GLU A 303 -2.20 41.51 -18.06
N SER A 304 -0.96 41.69 -18.47
CA SER A 304 -0.01 42.73 -18.09
C SER A 304 -0.55 44.16 -18.27
N GLU A 305 -0.30 45.02 -17.29
CA GLU A 305 -0.14 46.45 -17.52
C GLU A 305 1.27 46.90 -17.09
N GLU A 306 2.03 47.35 -18.08
CA GLU A 306 3.21 48.18 -17.91
C GLU A 306 2.79 49.58 -17.43
N ALA A 307 3.51 50.14 -16.46
CA ALA A 307 3.64 51.58 -16.30
C ALA A 307 4.97 51.97 -15.65
N SER A 308 5.90 52.33 -16.53
CA SER A 308 6.93 53.37 -16.44
C SER A 308 6.80 54.43 -15.32
N GLY A 309 7.94 54.80 -14.72
CA GLY A 309 8.22 56.13 -14.14
C GLY A 309 9.11 56.04 -12.89
N ALA A 310 10.44 56.17 -12.99
CA ALA A 310 11.23 57.41 -13.03
C ALA A 310 11.40 58.16 -11.68
N GLY A 311 12.67 58.43 -11.31
CA GLY A 311 13.08 59.46 -10.34
C GLY A 311 13.62 58.93 -9.00
N GLN A 312 14.95 58.96 -8.77
CA GLN A 312 15.72 60.00 -8.04
C GLN A 312 16.09 59.50 -6.62
N GLU A 313 17.36 59.26 -6.29
CA GLU A 313 18.46 60.18 -5.90
C GLU A 313 18.63 60.26 -4.36
N LEU A 314 19.90 60.15 -3.92
CA LEU A 314 20.46 60.61 -2.62
C LEU A 314 20.03 59.79 -1.37
N GLU A 315 20.80 59.61 -0.29
CA GLU A 315 22.08 60.14 0.18
C GLU A 315 22.55 59.25 1.37
N GLU A 316 23.85 59.34 1.65
CA GLU A 316 24.61 59.01 2.86
C GLU A 316 23.90 58.49 4.14
N SER A 317 24.43 57.39 4.69
CA SER A 317 25.00 57.29 6.06
C SER A 317 25.72 55.95 6.27
#